data_AF-A0A2D4M1X3-F1
#
_entry.id   AF-A0A2D4M1X3-F1
#
_cell.length_a   1.000
_cell.length_b   1.000
_cell.length_c   1.000
_cell.angle_alpha   90.00
_cell.angle_beta   90.00
_cell.angle_gamma   90.00
#
_symmetry.space_group_name_H-M   'P 1'
#
loop_
_entity.id
_entity.type
_entity.pdbx_description
1 polymer ?
#
loop_
_entity_poly.entity_id
_entity_poly.type
_entity_poly.pdbx_seq_one_letter_code
_entity_poly.pdbx_strand_id
1 'polypeptide(L)'
;MDENVFHSCWTCPKAKKYWKMIQTWLEELTKNKIDFVPELFLLGIIKKNYNRKMKYLILHILTAARISYAQYWKKNSIPPDGLIIKKNLECVEMDKLTMELKGKTDTEYNAVWETWFIWIDNRYKIQNINNVYNK
;
A
#
# COMPACT_ATOMS: atom_id res chain seq x y z
N MET A 1 12.00 19.28 8.16
CA MET A 1 12.13 18.43 6.96
C MET A 1 12.79 19.32 5.92
N ASP A 2 13.98 18.99 5.46
CA ASP A 2 14.68 19.85 4.49
C ASP A 2 13.86 19.97 3.21
N GLU A 3 13.87 21.16 2.59
CA GLU A 3 13.11 21.47 1.39
C GLU A 3 13.40 20.47 0.25
N ASN A 4 14.65 20.00 0.17
CA ASN A 4 15.11 18.98 -0.77
C ASN A 4 14.48 17.59 -0.52
N VAL A 5 14.25 17.21 0.74
CA VAL A 5 13.65 15.92 1.10
C VAL A 5 12.15 15.94 0.83
N PHE A 6 11.46 17.02 1.22
CA PHE A 6 10.03 17.17 0.93
C PHE A 6 9.78 17.24 -0.59
N HIS A 7 10.66 17.92 -1.33
CA HIS A 7 10.59 17.92 -2.79
C HIS A 7 10.68 16.52 -3.38
N SER A 8 11.72 15.79 -2.99
CA SER A 8 12.02 14.45 -3.50
C SER A 8 10.97 13.41 -3.13
N CYS A 9 10.32 13.57 -1.98
CA CYS A 9 9.35 12.60 -1.47
C CYS A 9 7.89 12.93 -1.82
N TRP A 10 7.55 14.17 -2.19
CA TRP A 10 6.14 14.54 -2.38
C TRP A 10 5.89 15.44 -3.59
N THR A 11 6.60 16.57 -3.72
CA THR A 11 6.21 17.59 -4.69
C THR A 11 6.68 17.28 -6.11
N CYS A 12 7.78 16.55 -6.26
CA CYS A 12 8.33 16.12 -7.55
C CYS A 12 7.31 15.30 -8.37
N PRO A 13 7.22 15.48 -9.70
CA PRO A 13 6.30 14.72 -10.55
C PRO A 13 6.41 13.20 -10.41
N LYS A 14 7.64 12.66 -10.25
CA LYS A 14 7.86 11.23 -10.05
C LYS A 14 7.27 10.74 -8.73
N ALA A 15 7.48 11.50 -7.66
CA ALA A 15 6.89 11.21 -6.34
C ALA A 15 5.36 11.25 -6.42
N LYS A 16 4.78 12.30 -7.02
CA LYS A 16 3.33 12.42 -7.20
C LYS A 16 2.75 11.24 -7.98
N LYS A 17 3.41 10.81 -9.07
CA LYS A 17 2.99 9.66 -9.87
C LYS A 17 2.95 8.38 -9.01
N TYR A 18 4.00 8.14 -8.23
CA TYR A 18 4.07 7.01 -7.33
C TYR A 18 2.95 7.03 -6.27
N TRP A 19 2.78 8.14 -5.56
CA TRP A 19 1.77 8.23 -4.51
C TRP A 19 0.33 8.21 -5.04
N LYS A 20 0.07 8.74 -6.24
CA LYS A 20 -1.24 8.62 -6.89
C LYS A 20 -1.59 7.17 -7.21
N MET A 21 -0.62 6.38 -7.66
CA MET A 21 -0.84 4.94 -7.85
C MET A 21 -1.22 4.25 -6.54
N ILE A 22 -0.52 4.55 -5.45
CA ILE A 22 -0.85 4.04 -4.11
C ILE A 22 -2.23 4.53 -3.64
N GLN A 23 -2.58 5.79 -3.92
CA GLN A 23 -3.91 6.33 -3.62
C GLN A 23 -4.99 5.51 -4.29
N THR A 24 -4.85 5.24 -5.60
CA THR A 24 -5.80 4.42 -6.35
C THR A 24 -5.95 3.03 -5.73
N TRP A 25 -4.86 2.38 -5.30
CA TRP A 25 -4.93 1.08 -4.63
C TRP A 25 -5.72 1.15 -3.33
N LEU A 26 -5.45 2.18 -2.51
CA LEU A 26 -6.15 2.37 -1.25
C LEU A 26 -7.65 2.67 -1.47
N GLU A 27 -8.00 3.44 -2.51
CA GLU A 27 -9.38 3.73 -2.86
C GLU A 27 -10.12 2.47 -3.35
N GLU A 28 -9.49 1.66 -4.19
CA GLU A 28 -10.04 0.39 -4.67
C GLU A 28 -10.25 -0.62 -3.55
N LEU A 29 -9.30 -0.69 -2.60
CA LEU A 29 -9.33 -1.63 -1.48
C LEU A 29 -10.33 -1.21 -0.40
N THR A 30 -10.42 0.09 -0.11
CA THR A 30 -11.31 0.62 0.93
C THR A 30 -12.71 0.95 0.41
N LYS A 31 -12.91 1.03 -0.90
CA LYS A 31 -14.12 1.56 -1.55
C LYS A 31 -14.48 2.98 -1.08
N ASN A 32 -13.47 3.76 -0.71
CA ASN A 32 -13.60 5.10 -0.18
C ASN A 32 -12.61 6.03 -0.87
N LYS A 33 -12.98 7.29 -1.09
CA LYS A 33 -12.01 8.32 -1.48
C LYS A 33 -10.95 8.50 -0.39
N ILE A 34 -9.69 8.61 -0.81
CA ILE A 34 -8.53 8.79 0.05
C ILE A 34 -7.97 10.21 -0.17
N ASP A 35 -7.76 10.95 0.91
CA ASP A 35 -7.20 12.30 0.83
C ASP A 35 -5.74 12.27 0.35
N PHE A 36 -5.43 12.94 -0.75
CA PHE A 36 -4.08 13.01 -1.31
C PHE A 36 -3.22 14.06 -0.58
N VAL A 37 -2.83 13.76 0.65
CA VAL A 37 -2.08 14.68 1.52
C VAL A 37 -0.80 14.03 2.08
N PRO A 38 0.30 14.77 2.21
CA PRO A 38 1.59 14.20 2.63
C PRO A 38 1.53 13.63 4.05
N GLU A 39 0.70 14.15 4.95
CA GLU A 39 0.58 13.63 6.31
C GLU A 39 0.08 12.18 6.31
N LEU A 40 -0.86 11.84 5.42
CA LEU A 40 -1.30 10.47 5.25
C LEU A 40 -0.20 9.64 4.58
N PHE A 41 0.27 10.05 3.41
CA PHE A 41 1.13 9.22 2.58
C PHE A 41 2.55 9.07 3.12
N LEU A 42 3.14 10.11 3.70
CA LEU A 42 4.50 10.09 4.21
C LEU A 42 4.57 9.70 5.70
N LEU A 43 3.55 10.07 6.48
CA LEU A 43 3.59 9.92 7.94
C LEU A 43 2.56 8.92 8.51
N GLY A 44 1.56 8.52 7.72
CA GLY A 44 0.52 7.58 8.17
C GLY A 44 -0.52 8.23 9.07
N ILE A 45 -0.60 9.56 9.08
CA ILE A 45 -1.56 10.29 9.90
C ILE A 45 -2.92 10.26 9.22
N ILE A 46 -3.81 9.44 9.77
CA ILE A 46 -5.18 9.27 9.28
C ILE A 46 -6.09 10.25 10.03
N LYS A 47 -6.52 11.33 9.37
CA LYS A 47 -7.49 12.31 9.91
C LYS A 47 -8.94 11.83 9.80
N LYS A 48 -9.28 11.11 8.72
CA LYS A 48 -10.63 10.59 8.48
C LYS A 48 -10.98 9.42 9.40
N ASN A 49 -12.24 9.34 9.81
CA ASN A 49 -12.69 8.28 10.70
C ASN A 49 -13.01 6.97 9.96
N TYR A 50 -11.98 6.19 9.64
CA TYR A 50 -12.13 4.81 9.17
C TYR A 50 -12.32 3.84 10.34
N ASN A 51 -12.96 2.70 10.09
CA ASN A 51 -13.00 1.61 11.06
C ASN A 51 -11.59 1.03 11.31
N ARG A 52 -11.43 0.29 12.41
CA ARG A 52 -10.12 -0.23 12.86
C ARG A 52 -9.42 -1.08 11.79
N LYS A 53 -10.15 -1.98 11.13
CA LYS A 53 -9.61 -2.86 10.07
C LYS A 53 -9.09 -2.05 8.89
N MET A 54 -9.84 -1.05 8.43
CA MET A 54 -9.43 -0.18 7.33
C MET A 54 -8.22 0.67 7.69
N LYS A 55 -8.18 1.28 8.89
CA LYS A 55 -7.01 2.03 9.36
C LYS A 55 -5.77 1.14 9.35
N TYR A 56 -5.91 -0.08 9.85
CA TYR A 56 -4.84 -1.06 9.88
C TYR A 56 -4.32 -1.38 8.46
N LEU A 57 -5.21 -1.72 7.51
CA LEU A 57 -4.83 -2.01 6.12
C LEU A 57 -4.15 -0.82 5.44
N ILE A 58 -4.71 0.39 5.58
CA ILE A 58 -4.13 1.62 5.01
C ILE A 58 -2.70 1.82 5.52
N LEU A 59 -2.49 1.67 6.83
CA LEU A 59 -1.16 1.87 7.44
C LEU A 59 -0.13 0.86 6.94
N HIS A 60 -0.51 -0.42 6.79
CA HIS A 60 0.42 -1.44 6.32
C HIS A 60 0.80 -1.24 4.86
N ILE A 61 -0.19 -0.96 4.00
CA ILE A 61 0.06 -0.68 2.58
C ILE A 61 0.96 0.54 2.41
N LEU A 62 0.69 1.62 3.16
CA LEU A 62 1.52 2.81 3.15
C LEU A 62 2.94 2.55 3.69
N THR A 63 3.08 1.67 4.68
CA THR A 63 4.39 1.27 5.21
C THR A 63 5.22 0.54 4.16
N ALA A 64 4.64 -0.46 3.49
CA ALA A 64 5.30 -1.16 2.39
C ALA A 64 5.64 -0.23 1.22
N ALA A 65 4.75 0.72 0.90
CA ALA A 65 5.00 1.73 -0.12
C ALA A 65 6.16 2.66 0.26
N ARG A 66 6.22 3.16 1.50
CA ARG A 66 7.34 4.00 1.97
C ARG A 66 8.67 3.28 1.91
N ILE A 67 8.72 2.02 2.36
CA ILE A 67 9.93 1.20 2.29
C ILE A 67 10.37 1.04 0.83
N SER A 68 9.43 0.72 -0.07
CA SER A 68 9.71 0.56 -1.50
C SER A 68 10.22 1.86 -2.12
N TYR A 69 9.58 2.99 -1.81
CA TYR A 69 9.99 4.32 -2.28
C TYR A 69 11.39 4.69 -1.77
N ALA A 70 11.64 4.47 -0.49
CA ALA A 70 12.94 4.70 0.14
C ALA A 70 14.05 3.77 -0.38
N GLN A 71 13.73 2.67 -1.07
CA GLN A 71 14.73 1.86 -1.80
C GLN A 71 15.03 2.41 -3.20
N TYR A 72 14.14 3.24 -3.75
CA TYR A 72 14.23 3.82 -5.09
C TYR A 72 14.54 5.32 -5.08
N TRP A 73 14.66 5.96 -3.92
CA TRP A 73 14.79 7.42 -3.82
C TRP A 73 15.99 8.03 -4.57
N LYS A 74 17.08 7.26 -4.77
CA LYS A 74 18.23 7.67 -5.59
C LYS A 74 18.16 7.19 -7.04
N LYS A 75 17.17 6.37 -7.40
CA LYS A 75 17.02 5.79 -8.73
C LYS A 75 16.21 6.73 -9.61
N ASN A 76 16.43 6.64 -10.93
CA ASN A 76 15.69 7.46 -11.89
C ASN A 76 14.25 6.95 -12.18
N SER A 77 13.86 5.81 -11.61
CA SER A 77 12.56 5.16 -11.76
C SER A 77 11.79 5.10 -10.44
N ILE A 78 10.47 4.93 -10.52
CA ILE A 78 9.61 4.63 -9.36
C ILE A 78 9.63 3.11 -9.08
N PRO A 79 9.37 2.68 -7.83
CA PRO A 79 9.24 1.26 -7.52
C PRO A 79 8.17 0.58 -8.38
N PRO A 80 8.42 -0.64 -8.91
CA PRO A 80 7.40 -1.41 -9.61
C PRO A 80 6.37 -1.98 -8.64
N ASP A 81 5.13 -2.19 -9.11
CA ASP A 81 4.02 -2.77 -8.34
C ASP A 81 4.43 -4.03 -7.57
N GLY A 82 5.12 -4.95 -8.25
CA GLY A 82 5.54 -6.24 -7.68
C GLY A 82 6.45 -6.12 -6.46
N LEU A 83 7.26 -5.06 -6.36
CA LEU A 83 8.10 -4.84 -5.16
C LEU A 83 7.23 -4.46 -3.96
N ILE A 84 6.23 -3.61 -4.17
CA ILE A 84 5.33 -3.12 -3.13
C ILE A 84 4.43 -4.24 -2.64
N ILE A 85 3.95 -5.08 -3.57
CA ILE A 85 3.17 -6.29 -3.27
C ILE A 85 4.02 -7.27 -2.45
N LYS A 86 5.27 -7.54 -2.89
CA LYS A 86 6.20 -8.39 -2.14
C LYS A 86 6.44 -7.86 -0.72
N LYS A 87 6.66 -6.56 -0.57
CA LYS A 87 6.86 -5.93 0.75
C LYS A 87 5.62 -6.03 1.64
N ASN A 88 4.43 -5.90 1.07
CA ASN A 88 3.19 -6.15 1.82
C ASN A 88 3.06 -7.61 2.24
N LEU A 89 3.35 -8.58 1.36
CA LEU A 89 3.33 -10.01 1.69
C LEU A 89 4.27 -10.34 2.84
N GLU A 90 5.51 -9.83 2.81
CA GLU A 90 6.47 -9.99 3.90
C GLU A 90 5.91 -9.44 5.22
N CYS A 91 5.21 -8.29 5.21
CA CYS A 91 4.57 -7.75 6.40
C CYS A 91 3.38 -8.61 6.88
N VAL A 92 2.59 -9.13 5.96
CA VAL A 92 1.44 -10.01 6.23
C VAL A 92 1.91 -11.31 6.90
N GLU A 93 2.98 -11.92 6.39
CA GLU A 93 3.59 -13.13 6.96
C GLU A 93 4.11 -12.88 8.38
N MET A 94 4.79 -11.76 8.61
CA MET A 94 5.29 -11.39 9.95
C MET A 94 4.16 -11.08 10.94
N ASP A 95 3.06 -10.46 10.48
CA ASP A 95 1.88 -10.22 11.30
C ASP A 95 1.20 -11.53 11.69
N LYS A 96 1.11 -12.50 10.76
CA LYS A 96 0.60 -13.84 11.05
C LYS A 96 1.37 -14.51 12.18
N LEU A 97 2.70 -14.57 12.08
CA LEU A 97 3.57 -15.12 13.12
C LEU A 97 3.38 -14.40 14.46
N THR A 98 3.22 -13.08 14.44
CA THR A 98 2.97 -12.28 15.65
C THR A 98 1.63 -12.62 16.31
N MET A 99 0.60 -12.93 15.53
CA MET A 99 -0.72 -13.31 16.02
C MET A 99 -0.72 -14.73 16.59
N GLU A 100 -0.02 -15.67 15.96
CA GLU A 100 0.20 -17.03 16.46
C GLU A 100 0.91 -17.00 17.82
N LEU A 101 1.98 -16.21 17.96
CA LEU A 101 2.69 -16.03 19.24
C LEU A 101 1.81 -15.44 20.35
N LYS A 102 0.76 -14.69 19.98
CA LYS A 102 -0.21 -14.10 20.92
C LYS A 102 -1.38 -15.03 21.23
N GLY A 103 -1.40 -16.25 20.69
CA GLY A 103 -2.49 -17.21 20.87
C GLY A 103 -3.81 -16.78 20.25
N LYS A 104 -3.78 -15.91 19.23
CA LYS A 104 -4.99 -15.45 18.52
C LYS A 104 -5.37 -16.41 17.40
N THR A 105 -6.66 -16.48 17.07
CA THR A 105 -7.17 -17.42 16.07
C THR A 105 -6.95 -16.92 14.63
N ASP A 106 -6.81 -17.87 13.70
CA ASP A 106 -6.70 -17.59 12.26
C ASP A 106 -7.87 -16.77 11.71
N THR A 107 -9.07 -16.90 12.31
CA THR A 107 -10.26 -16.15 11.91
C THR A 107 -10.12 -14.64 12.12
N GLU A 108 -9.43 -14.18 13.17
CA GLU A 108 -9.19 -12.77 13.42
C GLU A 108 -8.15 -12.17 12.45
N TYR A 109 -7.16 -12.97 12.07
CA TYR A 109 -6.12 -12.60 11.09
C TYR A 109 -6.67 -12.56 9.66
N ASN A 110 -7.35 -13.63 9.25
CA ASN A 110 -7.94 -13.74 7.91
C ASN A 110 -8.96 -12.62 7.67
N ALA A 111 -9.77 -12.30 8.68
CA ALA A 111 -10.73 -11.23 8.58
C ALA A 111 -10.07 -9.86 8.29
N VAL A 112 -8.81 -9.62 8.62
CA VAL A 112 -8.13 -8.35 8.31
C VAL A 112 -7.59 -8.34 6.87
N TRP A 113 -6.87 -9.40 6.48
CA TRP A 113 -6.11 -9.43 5.23
C TRP A 113 -6.86 -10.00 4.03
N GLU A 114 -7.99 -10.67 4.23
CA GLU A 114 -8.84 -11.23 3.15
C GLU A 114 -9.16 -10.18 2.07
N THR A 115 -9.51 -8.96 2.47
CA THR A 115 -9.80 -7.87 1.53
C THR A 115 -8.61 -7.54 0.63
N TRP A 116 -7.39 -7.61 1.17
CA TRP A 116 -6.17 -7.38 0.40
C TRP A 116 -5.90 -8.54 -0.57
N PHE A 117 -6.03 -9.79 -0.14
CA PHE A 117 -5.85 -10.96 -1.00
C PHE A 117 -6.85 -10.98 -2.17
N ILE A 118 -8.13 -10.72 -1.90
CA ILE A 118 -9.17 -10.63 -2.93
C ILE A 118 -8.84 -9.51 -3.93
N TRP A 119 -8.39 -8.35 -3.44
CA TRP A 119 -8.02 -7.23 -4.30
C TRP A 119 -6.83 -7.56 -5.20
N ILE A 120 -5.80 -8.22 -4.66
CA ILE A 120 -4.62 -8.66 -5.42
C ILE A 120 -5.00 -9.66 -6.52
N ASP A 121 -5.79 -10.69 -6.19
CA ASP A 121 -6.23 -11.71 -7.15
C ASP A 121 -7.02 -11.09 -8.31
N ASN A 122 -7.96 -10.19 -8.00
CA ASN A 122 -8.71 -9.45 -9.01
C ASN A 122 -7.80 -8.60 -9.92
N ARG A 123 -6.77 -7.95 -9.35
CA ARG A 123 -5.83 -7.12 -10.11
C ARG A 123 -5.00 -7.96 -11.09
N TYR A 124 -4.53 -9.14 -10.69
CA TYR A 124 -3.81 -10.04 -11.58
C TYR A 124 -4.71 -10.63 -12.67
N LYS A 125 -5.96 -10.97 -12.35
CA LYS A 125 -6.96 -11.42 -13.34
C LYS A 125 -7.21 -10.36 -14.42
N ILE A 126 -7.42 -9.10 -14.03
CA ILE A 126 -7.65 -7.98 -14.97
C ILE A 126 -6.41 -7.73 -15.85
N GLN A 127 -5.21 -7.77 -15.28
CA GLN A 127 -3.98 -7.61 -16.05
C GLN A 127 -3.83 -8.72 -17.10
N ASN A 128 -4.13 -9.97 -16.73
CA ASN A 128 -4.08 -11.10 -17.67
C ASN A 128 -5.10 -10.95 -18.80
N ILE A 129 -6.33 -10.52 -18.50
CA ILE A 129 -7.37 -10.21 -19.50
C ILE A 129 -6.87 -9.13 -20.47
N ASN A 130 -6.38 -8.00 -19.95
CA ASN A 130 -5.89 -6.91 -20.79
C ASN A 130 -4.71 -7.33 -21.68
N ASN A 131 -3.86 -8.25 -21.22
CA ASN A 131 -2.76 -8.79 -22.03
C ASN A 131 -3.23 -9.73 -23.15
N VAL A 132 -4.37 -10.41 -22.98
CA VAL A 132 -4.97 -11.27 -24.01
C VAL A 132 -5.66 -10.43 -25.11
N TYR A 133 -6.33 -9.34 -24.74
CA TYR A 133 -7.11 -8.51 -25.68
C TYR A 133 -6.32 -7.39 -26.37
N ASN A 134 -5.13 -7.03 -25.89
CA ASN A 134 -4.25 -6.03 -26.51
C ASN A 134 -3.05 -6.63 -27.27
N LYS A 135 -3.18 -7.90 -27.70
CA LYS A 135 -2.21 -8.62 -28.52
C LYS A 135 -2.72 -8.73 -29.95
#